data_AF-A0A0F3M9A0-F1
#
_entry.id   AF-A0A0F3M9A0-F1
#
_cell.length_a   1.000
_cell.length_b   1.000
_cell.length_c   1.000
_cell.angle_alpha   90.00
_cell.angle_beta   90.00
_cell.angle_gamma   90.00
#
_symmetry.space_group_name_H-M   'P 1'
#
loop_
_entity.id
_entity.type
_entity.pdbx_description
1 polymer ?
#
loop_
_entity_poly.entity_id
_entity_poly.type
_entity_poly.pdbx_seq_one_letter_code
_entity_poly.pdbx_strand_id
1 'polypeptide(L)'
;MQEIKLNLIPNLLRLFRYLSAIILNSLTSFERSLVKGQRCIIRDSEMIHEIAKEETNAYFAELGLPYRVDETSEVPGKHIGPRRIRNLINEVVNENELRKEAHLKIINDADVITDSITHYKSIFTKQDVEKAVKDIPDLTAREQLVQQVLSSNRILELYHDDGESSKYFTTIEVRNEETRIIRIANKINDQVYYNNIYNLKSDIEGLANVSEEQKQALRHILLSTSGVRVLRGRAGTGKSYVLIKAHKLATNRGQKVIGLAPTHKAVSELRSKGYTEVYTVKGFLYNRKKIFMQDSLIVVDEAGMVGTKAYAELFRVVRNNNCQLILAGDEKQLASIERGGMFEMLSNIFGSHVLVNIRRQSKNWSRKAAMEFAESNILSGITLLRQNNCVRFDNTLQDSMSKLIYNWSLSKFKLHEKLVITVRNKDADILNSSIRSLLKANGTLQGTEYRCSIDGKKESYMAGDRIVFQKAIRIYKYKTVNLQL
;
A
#
# COMPACT_ATOMS: atom_id res chain seq x y z
N MET A 1 49.83 -14.37 -25.35
CA MET A 1 49.89 -14.77 -26.78
C MET A 1 49.98 -16.28 -26.81
N GLN A 2 49.09 -17.07 -27.42
CA GLN A 2 48.31 -16.87 -28.65
C GLN A 2 46.80 -17.09 -28.46
N GLU A 3 46.01 -16.39 -29.28
CA GLU A 3 44.58 -16.56 -29.49
C GLU A 3 44.27 -17.95 -30.09
N ILE A 4 43.19 -18.60 -29.63
CA ILE A 4 42.46 -19.57 -30.43
C ILE A 4 41.05 -19.00 -30.63
N LYS A 5 40.85 -18.39 -31.80
CA LYS A 5 39.54 -17.94 -32.31
C LYS A 5 38.79 -19.16 -32.85
N LEU A 6 37.65 -19.49 -32.24
CA LEU A 6 36.65 -20.37 -32.84
C LEU A 6 35.95 -19.63 -33.99
N ASN A 7 36.31 -19.97 -35.23
CA ASN A 7 35.59 -19.56 -36.45
C ASN A 7 34.36 -20.47 -36.64
N LEU A 8 33.18 -20.00 -36.26
CA LEU A 8 31.90 -20.71 -36.42
C LEU A 8 30.87 -19.90 -37.24
N ILE A 9 31.31 -19.19 -38.29
CA ILE A 9 30.48 -18.21 -39.02
C ILE A 9 30.16 -18.53 -40.52
N PRO A 10 30.81 -19.46 -41.25
CA PRO A 10 30.49 -19.62 -42.69
C PRO A 10 29.15 -20.31 -43.03
N ASN A 11 28.61 -21.20 -42.18
CA ASN A 11 27.43 -22.01 -42.55
C ASN A 11 26.07 -21.35 -42.24
N LEU A 12 25.98 -20.47 -41.24
CA LEU A 12 24.74 -19.76 -40.90
C LEU A 12 24.35 -18.70 -41.94
N LEU A 13 25.34 -18.02 -42.54
CA LEU A 13 25.13 -17.06 -43.63
C LEU A 13 24.69 -17.73 -44.94
N ARG A 14 25.09 -18.99 -45.17
CA ARG A 14 24.66 -19.79 -46.32
C ARG A 14 23.21 -20.25 -46.16
N LEU A 15 22.83 -20.66 -44.94
CA LEU A 15 21.45 -21.00 -44.57
C LEU A 15 20.51 -19.78 -44.72
N PHE A 16 20.95 -18.60 -44.26
CA PHE A 16 20.17 -17.37 -44.38
C PHE A 16 20.00 -16.92 -45.84
N ARG A 17 21.01 -17.09 -46.70
CA ARG A 17 20.92 -16.79 -48.14
C ARG A 17 20.04 -17.76 -48.92
N TYR A 18 20.01 -19.04 -48.54
CA TYR A 18 19.17 -20.04 -49.19
C TYR A 18 17.69 -19.87 -48.80
N LEU A 19 17.41 -19.64 -47.50
CA LEU A 19 16.06 -19.36 -47.00
C LEU A 19 15.49 -18.03 -47.51
N SER A 20 16.31 -16.99 -47.64
CA SER A 20 15.87 -15.71 -48.21
C SER A 20 15.57 -15.78 -49.70
N ALA A 21 16.25 -16.64 -50.47
CA ALA A 21 15.95 -16.87 -51.88
C ALA A 21 14.61 -17.60 -52.10
N ILE A 22 14.26 -18.54 -51.23
CA ILE A 22 12.97 -19.27 -51.25
C ILE A 22 11.80 -18.34 -50.85
N ILE A 23 12.04 -17.45 -49.87
CA ILE A 23 11.03 -16.48 -49.42
C ILE A 23 10.84 -15.34 -50.43
N LEU A 24 11.88 -14.91 -51.15
CA LEU A 24 11.73 -13.85 -52.16
C LEU A 24 11.05 -14.32 -53.45
N ASN A 25 11.23 -15.58 -53.87
CA ASN A 25 10.59 -16.10 -55.08
C ASN A 25 9.09 -16.41 -54.94
N SER A 26 8.54 -16.45 -53.72
CA SER A 26 7.12 -16.78 -53.44
C SER A 26 6.25 -15.56 -53.10
N LEU A 27 6.81 -14.34 -53.06
CA LEU A 27 6.11 -13.12 -52.63
C LEU A 27 5.33 -12.38 -53.73
N THR A 28 4.79 -13.09 -54.72
CA THR A 28 3.84 -12.51 -55.69
C THR A 28 2.64 -13.42 -55.93
N SER A 29 1.65 -13.38 -55.03
CA SER A 29 0.21 -13.50 -55.35
C SER A 29 -0.65 -13.55 -54.08
N PHE A 30 -0.91 -12.39 -53.46
CA PHE A 30 -2.06 -12.23 -52.57
C PHE A 30 -3.07 -11.30 -53.24
N GLU A 31 -3.94 -11.85 -54.08
CA GLU A 31 -5.10 -11.11 -54.59
C GLU A 31 -6.34 -11.37 -53.72
N ARG A 32 -7.04 -10.30 -53.36
CA ARG A 32 -8.34 -10.36 -52.69
C ARG A 32 -9.43 -10.34 -53.75
N SER A 33 -10.19 -11.43 -53.89
CA SER A 33 -11.40 -11.45 -54.71
C SER A 33 -12.66 -11.74 -53.88
N LEU A 34 -13.77 -11.13 -54.28
CA LEU A 34 -15.10 -11.30 -53.69
C LEU A 34 -15.85 -12.37 -54.49
N VAL A 35 -16.25 -13.48 -53.84
CA VAL A 35 -17.19 -14.44 -54.44
C VAL A 35 -18.48 -14.42 -53.62
N LYS A 36 -19.59 -14.02 -54.25
CA LYS A 36 -20.95 -13.98 -53.67
C LYS A 36 -21.10 -13.22 -52.34
N GLY A 37 -20.40 -12.10 -52.17
CA GLY A 37 -20.66 -11.15 -51.09
C GLY A 37 -20.17 -11.56 -49.69
N GLN A 38 -19.44 -12.67 -49.54
CA GLN A 38 -18.73 -13.02 -48.29
C GLN A 38 -17.22 -13.14 -48.53
N ARG A 39 -16.43 -12.77 -47.52
CA ARG A 39 -14.96 -12.86 -47.56
C ARG A 39 -14.54 -14.29 -47.26
N CYS A 40 -13.88 -14.94 -48.21
CA CYS A 40 -13.28 -16.27 -48.04
C CYS A 40 -11.74 -16.13 -48.00
N ILE A 41 -11.07 -16.95 -47.19
CA ILE A 41 -9.61 -17.13 -47.21
C ILE A 41 -9.32 -18.32 -48.14
N ILE A 42 -8.57 -18.10 -49.21
CA ILE A 42 -8.04 -19.20 -50.03
C ILE A 42 -6.77 -19.70 -49.35
N ARG A 43 -6.68 -21.01 -49.08
CA ARG A 43 -5.49 -21.63 -48.50
C ARG A 43 -4.42 -21.82 -49.56
N ASP A 44 -3.18 -21.51 -49.18
CA ASP A 44 -1.95 -21.65 -49.95
C ASP A 44 -1.79 -23.10 -50.46
N SER A 45 -1.51 -23.30 -51.75
CA SER A 45 -1.45 -24.63 -52.36
C SER A 45 -0.12 -25.35 -52.16
N GLU A 46 0.91 -24.67 -51.65
CA GLU A 46 2.27 -25.22 -51.61
C GLU A 46 2.85 -25.49 -50.22
N MET A 47 2.07 -25.34 -49.13
CA MET A 47 2.43 -25.72 -47.74
C MET A 47 3.92 -25.51 -47.38
N ILE A 48 4.47 -24.35 -47.75
CA ILE A 48 5.92 -24.04 -47.73
C ILE A 48 6.54 -24.24 -46.33
N HIS A 49 5.72 -24.08 -45.29
CA HIS A 49 6.11 -24.18 -43.89
C HIS A 49 6.38 -25.64 -43.45
N GLU A 50 5.70 -26.61 -44.05
CA GLU A 50 5.90 -28.03 -43.74
C GLU A 50 7.19 -28.54 -44.37
N ILE A 51 7.47 -28.16 -45.61
CA ILE A 51 8.71 -28.50 -46.31
C ILE A 51 9.93 -27.92 -45.57
N ALA A 52 9.85 -26.66 -45.13
CA ALA A 52 10.93 -26.03 -44.36
C ALA A 52 11.17 -26.71 -42.99
N LYS A 53 10.12 -27.24 -42.35
CA LYS A 53 10.21 -27.97 -41.09
C LYS A 53 10.90 -29.33 -41.29
N GLU A 54 10.53 -30.07 -42.33
CA GLU A 54 11.10 -31.39 -42.62
C GLU A 54 12.60 -31.31 -42.93
N GLU A 55 13.01 -30.38 -43.81
CA GLU A 55 14.41 -30.16 -44.17
C GLU A 55 15.26 -29.73 -42.97
N THR A 56 14.71 -28.87 -42.10
CA THR A 56 15.41 -28.42 -40.88
C THR A 56 15.59 -29.56 -39.87
N ASN A 57 14.57 -30.42 -39.72
CA ASN A 57 14.63 -31.58 -38.84
C ASN A 57 15.59 -32.66 -39.35
N ALA A 58 15.64 -32.88 -40.67
CA ALA A 58 16.61 -33.77 -41.31
C ALA A 58 18.05 -33.28 -41.07
N TYR A 59 18.30 -31.98 -41.24
CA TYR A 59 19.61 -31.38 -40.99
C TYR A 59 20.05 -31.47 -39.51
N PHE A 60 19.12 -31.31 -38.55
CA PHE A 60 19.43 -31.53 -37.13
C PHE A 60 19.71 -32.98 -36.77
N ALA A 61 19.05 -33.94 -37.44
CA ALA A 61 19.34 -35.35 -37.28
C ALA A 61 20.73 -35.73 -37.79
N GLU A 62 21.13 -35.18 -38.94
CA GLU A 62 22.45 -35.40 -39.54
C GLU A 62 23.59 -34.85 -38.66
N LEU A 63 23.34 -33.77 -37.93
CA LEU A 63 24.26 -33.18 -36.96
C LEU A 63 24.23 -33.83 -35.56
N GLY A 64 23.43 -34.89 -35.35
CA GLY A 64 23.31 -35.59 -34.07
C GLY A 64 22.69 -34.75 -32.95
N LEU A 65 21.97 -33.67 -33.30
CA LEU A 65 21.38 -32.75 -32.33
C LEU A 65 19.98 -33.25 -31.91
N PRO A 66 19.65 -33.19 -30.60
CA PRO A 66 18.39 -33.70 -30.08
C PRO A 66 17.19 -32.75 -30.32
N TYR A 67 17.41 -31.63 -31.02
CA TYR A 67 16.37 -30.63 -31.27
C TYR A 67 15.47 -31.03 -32.44
N ARG A 68 14.17 -30.80 -32.31
CA ARG A 68 13.18 -30.92 -33.39
C ARG A 68 12.33 -29.65 -33.44
N VAL A 69 12.01 -29.23 -34.65
CA VAL A 69 11.06 -28.16 -34.91
C VAL A 69 9.66 -28.77 -34.74
N ASP A 70 8.98 -28.36 -33.68
CA ASP A 70 7.61 -28.77 -33.37
C ASP A 70 6.62 -28.35 -34.48
N GLU A 71 5.49 -29.04 -34.58
CA GLU A 71 4.36 -28.54 -35.38
C GLU A 71 3.98 -27.14 -34.91
N THR A 72 3.81 -26.22 -35.86
CA THR A 72 3.30 -24.88 -35.54
C THR A 72 1.88 -25.01 -34.99
N SER A 73 1.77 -24.94 -33.67
CA SER A 73 0.54 -24.50 -33.01
C SER A 73 0.20 -23.10 -33.53
N GLU A 74 -1.00 -22.91 -34.07
CA GLU A 74 -1.54 -21.60 -34.44
C GLU A 74 -1.65 -20.71 -33.19
N VAL A 75 -0.55 -20.05 -32.83
CA VAL A 75 -0.59 -18.95 -31.86
C VAL A 75 -0.41 -17.66 -32.64
N PRO A 76 -1.49 -16.93 -32.95
CA PRO A 76 -1.39 -15.65 -33.63
C PRO A 76 -0.69 -14.63 -32.72
N GLY A 77 0.61 -14.41 -32.95
CA GLY A 77 1.37 -13.31 -32.39
C GLY A 77 0.94 -12.00 -33.04
N LYS A 78 0.21 -11.16 -32.32
CA LYS A 78 -0.28 -9.88 -32.86
C LYS A 78 0.77 -8.78 -32.67
N HIS A 79 1.27 -8.22 -33.77
CA HIS A 79 2.02 -6.97 -33.76
C HIS A 79 1.13 -5.84 -33.18
N ILE A 80 1.59 -5.18 -32.11
CA ILE A 80 0.79 -4.23 -31.33
C ILE A 80 1.01 -2.82 -31.86
N GLY A 81 0.09 -2.37 -32.72
CA GLY A 81 -0.04 -0.97 -33.08
C GLY A 81 -0.91 -0.16 -32.08
N PRO A 82 -0.87 1.19 -32.15
CA PRO A 82 -1.50 2.12 -31.20
C PRO A 82 -3.01 1.90 -30.94
N ARG A 83 -3.72 1.25 -31.87
CA ARG A 83 -5.17 1.01 -31.78
C ARG A 83 -5.58 0.00 -30.71
N ARG A 84 -4.71 -0.92 -30.26
CA ARG A 84 -5.08 -1.97 -29.28
C ARG A 84 -5.01 -1.53 -27.81
N ILE A 85 -4.38 -0.38 -27.53
CA ILE A 85 -4.43 0.28 -26.21
C ILE A 85 -5.89 0.61 -25.84
N ARG A 86 -6.75 0.94 -26.82
CA ARG A 86 -8.19 1.16 -26.59
C ARG A 86 -8.98 -0.10 -26.20
N ASN A 87 -8.60 -1.29 -26.68
CA ASN A 87 -9.33 -2.52 -26.35
C ASN A 87 -8.99 -3.04 -24.95
N LEU A 88 -7.73 -2.88 -24.50
CA LEU A 88 -7.35 -3.20 -23.12
C LEU A 88 -8.02 -2.26 -22.11
N ILE A 89 -8.21 -0.99 -22.51
CA ILE A 89 -9.02 -0.01 -21.77
C ILE A 89 -10.48 -0.50 -21.68
N ASN A 90 -11.06 -1.01 -22.76
CA ASN A 90 -12.45 -1.49 -22.77
C ASN A 90 -12.65 -2.80 -21.96
N GLU A 91 -11.72 -3.77 -22.01
CA GLU A 91 -11.82 -5.00 -21.21
C GLU A 91 -11.73 -4.71 -19.69
N VAL A 92 -10.80 -3.84 -19.29
CA VAL A 92 -10.68 -3.41 -17.88
C VAL A 92 -11.90 -2.58 -17.46
N VAL A 93 -12.51 -1.81 -18.36
CA VAL A 93 -13.78 -1.10 -18.09
C VAL A 93 -14.93 -2.10 -17.91
N ASN A 94 -15.03 -3.12 -18.76
CA ASN A 94 -16.09 -4.12 -18.72
C ASN A 94 -16.02 -5.01 -17.45
N GLU A 95 -14.81 -5.38 -17.01
CA GLU A 95 -14.63 -6.09 -15.73
C GLU A 95 -14.95 -5.20 -14.51
N ASN A 96 -14.68 -3.89 -14.61
CA ASN A 96 -15.10 -2.94 -13.57
C ASN A 96 -16.61 -2.75 -13.57
N GLU A 97 -17.28 -2.81 -14.73
CA GLU A 97 -18.75 -2.76 -14.84
C GLU A 97 -19.40 -4.00 -14.22
N LEU A 98 -18.88 -5.21 -14.48
CA LEU A 98 -19.38 -6.44 -13.83
C LEU A 98 -19.19 -6.43 -12.30
N ARG A 99 -18.07 -5.84 -11.81
CA ARG A 99 -17.86 -5.62 -10.37
C ARG A 99 -18.79 -4.56 -9.79
N LYS A 100 -19.09 -3.51 -10.56
CA LYS A 100 -20.10 -2.51 -10.20
C LYS A 100 -21.50 -3.12 -10.14
N GLU A 101 -21.89 -3.95 -11.09
CA GLU A 101 -23.19 -4.64 -11.11
C GLU A 101 -23.38 -5.59 -9.92
N ALA A 102 -22.34 -6.33 -9.54
CA ALA A 102 -22.36 -7.15 -8.33
C ALA A 102 -22.43 -6.32 -7.04
N HIS A 103 -21.79 -5.14 -7.01
CA HIS A 103 -21.96 -4.16 -5.93
C HIS A 103 -23.37 -3.54 -5.93
N LEU A 104 -23.93 -3.21 -7.09
CA LEU A 104 -25.24 -2.57 -7.23
C LEU A 104 -26.39 -3.45 -6.73
N LYS A 105 -26.28 -4.77 -6.86
CA LYS A 105 -27.26 -5.72 -6.28
C LYS A 105 -27.25 -5.76 -4.75
N ILE A 106 -26.19 -5.23 -4.11
CA ILE A 106 -26.05 -5.11 -2.65
C ILE A 106 -26.46 -3.69 -2.17
N ILE A 107 -26.52 -2.70 -3.06
CA ILE A 107 -26.76 -1.26 -2.78
C ILE A 107 -28.21 -0.88 -3.17
N ASN A 108 -29.21 -1.62 -2.70
CA ASN A 108 -30.62 -1.18 -2.76
C ASN A 108 -31.23 -0.99 -1.37
N ASP A 109 -30.42 -1.13 -0.31
CA ASP A 109 -30.84 -1.00 1.07
C ASP A 109 -30.11 0.19 1.72
N ALA A 110 -30.88 1.09 2.33
CA ALA A 110 -30.38 2.25 3.06
C ALA A 110 -29.46 1.86 4.23
N ASP A 111 -29.72 0.72 4.88
CA ASP A 111 -28.88 0.24 5.98
C ASP A 111 -27.50 -0.22 5.46
N VAL A 112 -27.46 -0.91 4.32
CA VAL A 112 -26.20 -1.37 3.72
C VAL A 112 -25.36 -0.19 3.23
N ILE A 113 -25.99 0.84 2.66
CA ILE A 113 -25.32 2.09 2.30
C ILE A 113 -24.72 2.74 3.55
N THR A 114 -25.51 2.87 4.61
CA THR A 114 -25.07 3.47 5.87
C THR A 114 -23.90 2.71 6.49
N ASP A 115 -23.98 1.38 6.55
CA ASP A 115 -22.91 0.51 7.06
C ASP A 115 -21.64 0.62 6.20
N SER A 116 -21.78 0.73 4.87
CA SER A 116 -20.64 0.88 3.95
C SER A 116 -19.89 2.20 4.17
N ILE A 117 -20.61 3.30 4.41
CA ILE A 117 -20.03 4.62 4.68
C ILE A 117 -19.37 4.63 6.06
N THR A 118 -20.10 4.15 7.07
CA THR A 118 -19.65 4.15 8.47
C THR A 118 -18.55 3.13 8.77
N HIS A 119 -18.30 2.20 7.84
CA HIS A 119 -17.12 1.33 7.87
C HIS A 119 -15.82 2.13 7.78
N TYR A 120 -15.81 3.20 6.98
CA TYR A 120 -14.63 4.01 6.67
C TYR A 120 -14.64 5.37 7.36
N LYS A 121 -15.82 5.92 7.68
CA LYS A 121 -16.00 7.28 8.22
C LYS A 121 -16.77 7.27 9.54
N SER A 122 -16.33 8.05 10.51
CA SER A 122 -17.10 8.31 11.76
C SER A 122 -18.14 9.40 11.55
N ILE A 123 -17.81 10.36 10.70
CA ILE A 123 -18.64 11.50 10.34
C ILE A 123 -18.69 11.58 8.81
N PHE A 124 -19.87 11.78 8.25
CA PHE A 124 -20.08 11.87 6.81
C PHE A 124 -21.05 12.98 6.46
N THR A 125 -21.02 13.40 5.19
CA THR A 125 -21.89 14.45 4.65
C THR A 125 -22.94 13.85 3.72
N LYS A 126 -23.97 14.63 3.36
CA LYS A 126 -24.92 14.24 2.30
C LYS A 126 -24.21 13.87 0.99
N GLN A 127 -23.14 14.59 0.62
CA GLN A 127 -22.34 14.28 -0.57
C GLN A 127 -21.64 12.92 -0.50
N ASP A 128 -21.32 12.44 0.70
CA ASP A 128 -20.72 11.12 0.86
C ASP A 128 -21.75 10.00 0.61
N VAL A 129 -23.00 10.22 1.03
CA VAL A 129 -24.12 9.33 0.69
C VAL A 129 -24.35 9.33 -0.81
N GLU A 130 -24.44 10.51 -1.44
CA GLU A 130 -24.59 10.65 -2.90
C GLU A 130 -23.45 9.96 -3.67
N LYS A 131 -22.21 10.04 -3.17
CA LYS A 131 -21.06 9.32 -3.76
C LYS A 131 -21.18 7.80 -3.60
N ALA A 132 -21.76 7.30 -2.52
CA ALA A 132 -21.95 5.87 -2.30
C ALA A 132 -22.98 5.28 -3.28
N VAL A 133 -24.00 6.05 -3.63
CA VAL A 133 -25.06 5.64 -4.58
C VAL A 133 -24.79 6.07 -6.03
N LYS A 134 -23.61 6.63 -6.33
CA LYS A 134 -23.27 7.21 -7.65
C LYS A 134 -23.35 6.23 -8.82
N ASP A 135 -23.22 4.93 -8.53
CA ASP A 135 -23.20 3.88 -9.54
C ASP A 135 -24.62 3.41 -9.91
N ILE A 136 -25.65 3.85 -9.17
CA ILE A 136 -27.06 3.55 -9.48
C ILE A 136 -27.49 4.37 -10.71
N PRO A 137 -27.95 3.73 -11.80
CA PRO A 137 -28.22 4.42 -13.06
C PRO A 137 -29.45 5.32 -13.01
N ASP A 138 -30.47 4.98 -12.22
CA ASP A 138 -31.68 5.78 -12.05
C ASP A 138 -31.46 6.95 -11.06
N LEU A 139 -31.72 8.17 -11.53
CA LEU A 139 -31.59 9.39 -10.74
C LEU A 139 -32.67 9.49 -9.65
N THR A 140 -33.90 9.07 -9.94
CA THR A 140 -35.01 9.16 -8.98
C THR A 140 -34.83 8.15 -7.84
N ALA A 141 -34.48 6.90 -8.15
CA ALA A 141 -34.12 5.91 -7.13
C ALA A 141 -32.93 6.38 -6.27
N ARG A 142 -31.94 7.05 -6.87
CA ARG A 142 -30.80 7.60 -6.13
C ARG A 142 -31.22 8.64 -5.10
N GLU A 143 -32.03 9.61 -5.50
CA GLU A 143 -32.52 10.66 -4.61
C GLU A 143 -33.39 10.08 -3.48
N GLN A 144 -34.25 9.10 -3.79
CA GLN A 144 -35.07 8.41 -2.79
C GLN A 144 -34.20 7.67 -1.77
N LEU A 145 -33.17 6.94 -2.20
CA LEU A 145 -32.25 6.24 -1.30
C LEU A 145 -31.46 7.21 -0.41
N VAL A 146 -31.00 8.34 -0.95
CA VAL A 146 -30.32 9.37 -0.14
C VAL A 146 -31.26 9.91 0.95
N GLN A 147 -32.52 10.19 0.61
CA GLN A 147 -33.52 10.64 1.59
C GLN A 147 -33.86 9.56 2.61
N GLN A 148 -34.01 8.30 2.21
CA GLN A 148 -34.23 7.17 3.12
C GLN A 148 -33.07 6.99 4.10
N VAL A 149 -31.82 7.11 3.64
CA VAL A 149 -30.65 7.08 4.52
C VAL A 149 -30.71 8.21 5.53
N LEU A 150 -30.88 9.47 5.08
CA LEU A 150 -30.84 10.64 5.98
C LEU A 150 -32.03 10.73 6.94
N SER A 151 -33.18 10.19 6.57
CA SER A 151 -34.40 10.14 7.40
C SER A 151 -34.45 8.93 8.34
N SER A 152 -33.47 8.02 8.25
CA SER A 152 -33.42 6.84 9.12
C SER A 152 -33.21 7.24 10.58
N ASN A 153 -33.94 6.57 11.48
CA ASN A 153 -33.82 6.75 12.94
C ASN A 153 -32.42 6.41 13.49
N ARG A 154 -31.55 5.80 12.66
CA ARG A 154 -30.16 5.47 13.02
C ARG A 154 -29.22 6.66 12.86
N ILE A 155 -29.61 7.66 12.07
CA ILE A 155 -28.79 8.84 11.79
C ILE A 155 -28.89 9.85 12.92
N LEU A 156 -27.75 10.45 13.25
CA LEU A 156 -27.63 11.58 14.14
C LEU A 156 -27.02 12.74 13.38
N GLU A 157 -27.73 13.85 13.28
CA GLU A 157 -27.17 15.10 12.79
C GLU A 157 -26.32 15.77 13.87
N LEU A 158 -25.17 16.33 13.46
CA LEU A 158 -24.24 17.01 14.34
C LEU A 158 -24.47 18.52 14.28
N TYR A 159 -24.34 19.17 15.43
CA TYR A 159 -24.55 20.60 15.61
C TYR A 159 -23.29 21.25 16.17
N HIS A 160 -23.08 22.51 15.82
CA HIS A 160 -22.09 23.37 16.43
C HIS A 160 -22.51 23.75 17.86
N ASP A 161 -21.57 24.31 18.64
CA ASP A 161 -21.84 24.70 20.03
C ASP A 161 -22.88 25.82 20.14
N ASP A 162 -23.07 26.61 19.08
CA ASP A 162 -24.09 27.64 18.92
C ASP A 162 -25.48 27.09 18.53
N GLY A 163 -25.60 25.78 18.31
CA GLY A 163 -26.83 25.12 17.91
C GLY A 163 -27.10 25.13 16.40
N GLU A 164 -26.20 25.67 15.57
CA GLU A 164 -26.35 25.59 14.12
C GLU A 164 -26.02 24.18 13.59
N SER A 165 -26.75 23.73 12.58
CA SER A 165 -26.45 22.45 11.92
C SER A 165 -25.08 22.51 11.27
N SER A 166 -24.22 21.56 11.62
CA SER A 166 -22.90 21.41 11.01
C SER A 166 -22.95 20.75 9.63
N LYS A 167 -24.13 20.29 9.20
CA LYS A 167 -24.38 19.50 7.97
C LYS A 167 -23.61 18.18 7.92
N TYR A 168 -23.07 17.75 9.05
CA TYR A 168 -22.42 16.47 9.24
C TYR A 168 -23.36 15.51 9.96
N PHE A 169 -23.24 14.24 9.60
CA PHE A 169 -24.04 13.15 10.13
C PHE A 169 -23.14 12.05 10.69
N THR A 170 -23.63 11.35 11.69
CA THR A 170 -23.08 10.09 12.21
C THR A 170 -24.22 9.12 12.48
N THR A 171 -23.94 7.94 13.04
CA THR A 171 -24.99 7.00 13.46
C THR A 171 -24.98 6.76 14.96
N ILE A 172 -26.12 6.31 15.48
CA ILE A 172 -26.28 5.90 16.88
C ILE A 172 -25.27 4.79 17.22
N GLU A 173 -25.01 3.85 16.31
CA GLU A 173 -24.07 2.76 16.55
C GLU A 173 -22.64 3.25 16.66
N VAL A 174 -22.22 4.17 15.78
CA VAL A 174 -20.88 4.80 15.83
C VAL A 174 -20.71 5.52 17.16
N ARG A 175 -21.67 6.40 17.53
CA ARG A 175 -21.63 7.14 18.79
C ARG A 175 -21.57 6.20 20.00
N ASN A 176 -22.37 5.13 20.01
CA ASN A 176 -22.40 4.15 21.09
C ASN A 176 -21.07 3.37 21.21
N GLU A 177 -20.47 3.00 20.08
CA GLU A 177 -19.18 2.32 20.04
C GLU A 177 -18.07 3.22 20.62
N GLU A 178 -17.98 4.47 20.15
CA GLU A 178 -16.98 5.45 20.62
C GLU A 178 -17.16 5.76 22.11
N THR A 179 -18.40 6.00 22.56
CA THR A 179 -18.72 6.23 23.98
C THR A 179 -18.33 5.04 24.84
N ARG A 180 -18.53 3.81 24.35
CA ARG A 180 -18.14 2.59 25.06
C ARG A 180 -16.63 2.48 25.21
N ILE A 181 -15.86 2.83 24.17
CA ILE A 181 -14.39 2.84 24.23
C ILE A 181 -13.92 3.82 25.30
N ILE A 182 -14.46 5.04 25.31
CA ILE A 182 -14.10 6.08 26.30
C ILE A 182 -14.40 5.60 27.72
N ARG A 183 -15.59 5.02 27.95
CA ARG A 183 -15.95 4.48 29.29
C ARG A 183 -14.97 3.42 29.78
N ILE A 184 -14.48 2.56 28.87
CA ILE A 184 -13.46 1.55 29.23
C ILE A 184 -12.12 2.22 29.46
N ALA A 185 -11.74 3.17 28.61
CA ALA A 185 -10.50 3.93 28.73
C ALA A 185 -10.41 4.70 30.06
N ASN A 186 -11.48 5.34 30.51
CA ASN A 186 -11.55 6.01 31.81
C ASN A 186 -11.26 5.03 32.95
N LYS A 187 -11.87 3.83 32.91
CA LYS A 187 -11.62 2.80 33.94
C LYS A 187 -10.18 2.30 33.98
N ILE A 188 -9.48 2.32 32.84
CA ILE A 188 -8.04 2.00 32.79
C ILE A 188 -7.24 3.19 33.32
N ASN A 189 -7.63 4.40 32.94
CA ASN A 189 -6.96 5.63 33.34
C ASN A 189 -6.91 5.84 34.86
N ASP A 190 -7.99 5.47 35.56
CA ASP A 190 -8.13 5.59 37.01
C ASP A 190 -7.29 4.58 37.80
N GLN A 191 -6.62 3.63 37.14
CA GLN A 191 -5.78 2.61 37.77
C GLN A 191 -4.29 2.90 37.57
N VAL A 192 -3.56 3.06 38.68
CA VAL A 192 -2.11 3.31 38.70
C VAL A 192 -1.37 2.03 39.10
N TYR A 193 -0.44 1.55 38.27
CA TYR A 193 0.29 0.30 38.50
C TYR A 193 1.82 0.45 38.59
N TYR A 194 2.34 1.59 39.11
CA TYR A 194 3.76 1.67 39.44
C TYR A 194 4.04 2.20 40.84
N ASN A 195 4.77 1.39 41.59
CA ASN A 195 5.16 1.65 42.96
C ASN A 195 6.54 2.34 43.11
N ASN A 196 7.19 2.78 42.01
CA ASN A 196 8.59 3.26 42.08
C ASN A 196 8.89 4.55 41.27
N ILE A 197 7.99 5.54 41.37
CA ILE A 197 8.01 6.79 40.59
C ILE A 197 9.29 7.63 40.83
N TYR A 198 9.78 7.70 42.07
CA TYR A 198 10.91 8.57 42.43
C TYR A 198 12.23 8.18 41.74
N ASN A 199 12.51 6.89 41.67
CA ASN A 199 13.75 6.41 41.07
C ASN A 199 13.73 6.54 39.53
N LEU A 200 12.56 6.41 38.91
CA LEU A 200 12.39 6.60 37.47
C LEU A 200 12.61 8.05 37.04
N LYS A 201 12.24 9.02 37.90
CA LYS A 201 12.53 10.44 37.69
C LYS A 201 14.05 10.69 37.60
N SER A 202 14.83 10.11 38.50
CA SER A 202 16.29 10.22 38.49
C SER A 202 16.91 9.61 37.23
N ASP A 203 16.44 8.42 36.83
CA ASP A 203 16.91 7.78 35.59
C ASP A 203 16.66 8.65 34.36
N ILE A 204 15.50 9.29 34.28
CA ILE A 204 15.14 10.21 33.17
C ILE A 204 16.07 11.42 33.15
N GLU A 205 16.43 11.99 34.32
CA GLU A 205 17.37 13.12 34.40
C GLU A 205 18.78 12.73 33.94
N GLY A 206 19.23 11.53 34.32
CA GLY A 206 20.56 11.01 33.99
C GLY A 206 20.74 10.62 32.52
N LEU A 207 19.69 10.66 31.70
CA LEU A 207 19.79 10.31 30.28
C LEU A 207 20.63 11.33 29.49
N ALA A 208 21.83 10.90 29.09
CA ALA A 208 22.66 11.63 28.14
C ALA A 208 22.07 11.60 26.70
N ASN A 209 22.33 12.66 25.93
CA ASN A 209 21.88 12.81 24.53
C ASN A 209 20.36 12.79 24.33
N VAL A 210 19.60 13.24 25.33
CA VAL A 210 18.14 13.39 25.28
C VAL A 210 17.82 14.86 25.56
N SER A 211 17.05 15.51 24.70
CA SER A 211 16.68 16.92 24.91
C SER A 211 15.62 17.08 25.99
N GLU A 212 15.50 18.27 26.57
CA GLU A 212 14.47 18.55 27.58
C GLU A 212 13.04 18.25 27.11
N GLU A 213 12.67 18.56 25.87
CA GLU A 213 11.36 18.18 25.30
C GLU A 213 11.12 16.65 25.32
N GLN A 214 12.17 15.86 25.09
CA GLN A 214 12.09 14.40 25.10
C GLN A 214 12.06 13.85 26.53
N LYS A 215 12.77 14.51 27.47
CA LYS A 215 12.67 14.18 28.90
C LYS A 215 11.28 14.49 29.43
N GLN A 216 10.69 15.64 29.07
CA GLN A 216 9.30 15.98 29.41
C GLN A 216 8.32 14.93 28.85
N ALA A 217 8.51 14.49 27.61
CA ALA A 217 7.73 13.41 27.03
C ALA A 217 7.90 12.09 27.81
N LEU A 218 9.12 11.74 28.22
CA LEU A 218 9.38 10.57 29.07
C LEU A 218 8.69 10.69 30.43
N ARG A 219 8.75 11.86 31.09
CA ARG A 219 8.04 12.10 32.34
C ARG A 219 6.54 11.86 32.17
N HIS A 220 5.95 12.41 31.10
CA HIS A 220 4.53 12.26 30.83
C HIS A 220 4.14 10.78 30.65
N ILE A 221 4.89 10.02 29.86
CA ILE A 221 4.51 8.62 29.54
C ILE A 221 4.97 7.58 30.58
N LEU A 222 5.84 7.93 31.52
CA LEU A 222 6.37 6.99 32.53
C LEU A 222 6.03 7.37 33.98
N LEU A 223 5.91 8.66 34.30
CA LEU A 223 5.66 9.14 35.66
C LEU A 223 4.22 9.56 35.90
N SER A 224 3.39 9.66 34.85
CA SER A 224 1.97 9.96 35.02
C SER A 224 1.27 8.84 35.78
N THR A 225 0.37 9.24 36.68
CA THR A 225 -0.52 8.33 37.40
C THR A 225 -1.61 7.75 36.49
N SER A 226 -1.84 8.32 35.31
CA SER A 226 -2.79 7.83 34.33
C SER A 226 -2.43 6.44 33.78
N GLY A 227 -3.39 5.52 33.78
CA GLY A 227 -3.24 4.22 33.12
C GLY A 227 -3.22 4.27 31.58
N VAL A 228 -3.75 5.36 30.99
CA VAL A 228 -3.70 5.64 29.54
C VAL A 228 -2.87 6.91 29.33
N ARG A 229 -1.79 6.82 28.55
CA ARG A 229 -0.84 7.91 28.34
C ARG A 229 -0.63 8.13 26.86
N VAL A 230 -0.65 9.38 26.40
CA VAL A 230 -0.63 9.68 24.96
C VAL A 230 0.56 10.55 24.58
N LEU A 231 1.32 10.09 23.58
CA LEU A 231 2.44 10.81 22.98
C LEU A 231 2.09 11.19 21.54
N ARG A 232 1.84 12.48 21.33
CA ARG A 232 1.65 13.06 20.00
C ARG A 232 2.97 13.57 19.46
N GLY A 233 3.08 13.63 18.14
CA GLY A 233 4.18 14.35 17.50
C GLY A 233 4.22 14.09 16.00
N ARG A 234 4.78 15.03 15.25
CA ARG A 234 4.83 14.89 13.79
C ARG A 234 5.79 13.81 13.31
N ALA A 235 5.71 13.48 12.02
CA ALA A 235 6.74 12.68 11.36
C ALA A 235 8.14 13.29 11.60
N GLY A 236 9.06 12.50 12.15
CA GLY A 236 10.43 12.93 12.37
C GLY A 236 10.70 13.77 13.62
N THR A 237 9.75 13.90 14.56
CA THR A 237 9.96 14.60 15.84
C THR A 237 10.64 13.75 16.92
N GLY A 238 10.94 12.49 16.62
CA GLY A 238 11.66 11.60 17.52
C GLY A 238 10.78 10.79 18.48
N LYS A 239 9.46 10.66 18.23
CA LYS A 239 8.55 9.78 18.98
C LYS A 239 9.14 8.40 19.25
N SER A 240 9.60 7.73 18.19
CA SER A 240 10.19 6.41 18.34
C SER A 240 11.44 6.39 19.24
N TYR A 241 12.23 7.47 19.25
CA TYR A 241 13.39 7.55 20.12
C TYR A 241 12.96 7.65 21.60
N VAL A 242 11.92 8.43 21.88
CA VAL A 242 11.29 8.49 23.22
C VAL A 242 10.73 7.12 23.63
N LEU A 243 10.01 6.43 22.73
CA LEU A 243 9.47 5.09 23.00
C LEU A 243 10.56 4.04 23.27
N ILE A 244 11.72 4.12 22.59
CA ILE A 244 12.85 3.23 22.86
C ILE A 244 13.38 3.45 24.28
N LYS A 245 13.56 4.71 24.68
CA LYS A 245 14.05 5.05 26.01
C LYS A 245 13.04 4.61 27.07
N ALA A 246 11.74 4.82 26.83
CA ALA A 246 10.67 4.37 27.70
C ALA A 246 10.67 2.84 27.88
N HIS A 247 10.76 2.09 26.77
CA HIS A 247 10.87 0.63 26.79
C HIS A 247 12.06 0.14 27.62
N LYS A 248 13.25 0.72 27.38
CA LYS A 248 14.46 0.36 28.13
C LYS A 248 14.33 0.64 29.62
N LEU A 249 13.83 1.83 29.99
CA LEU A 249 13.64 2.20 31.39
C LEU A 249 12.63 1.27 32.08
N ALA A 250 11.48 1.02 31.46
CA ALA A 250 10.46 0.11 32.00
C ALA A 250 10.99 -1.33 32.15
N THR A 251 11.67 -1.84 31.12
CA THR A 251 12.25 -3.20 31.14
C THR A 251 13.34 -3.35 32.19
N ASN A 252 14.23 -2.36 32.33
CA ASN A 252 15.28 -2.36 33.37
C ASN A 252 14.71 -2.37 34.79
N ARG A 253 13.45 -1.94 34.96
CA ARG A 253 12.73 -1.96 36.23
C ARG A 253 11.90 -3.24 36.42
N GLY A 254 12.12 -4.25 35.58
CA GLY A 254 11.46 -5.56 35.68
C GLY A 254 10.03 -5.58 35.14
N GLN A 255 9.57 -4.49 34.53
CA GLN A 255 8.24 -4.48 33.94
C GLN A 255 8.25 -5.07 32.53
N LYS A 256 7.28 -5.93 32.26
CA LYS A 256 7.03 -6.47 30.94
C LYS A 256 6.45 -5.40 30.02
N VAL A 257 7.09 -5.19 28.86
CA VAL A 257 6.65 -4.24 27.83
C VAL A 257 6.30 -5.00 26.55
N ILE A 258 5.09 -4.77 26.02
CA ILE A 258 4.61 -5.35 24.75
C ILE A 258 4.42 -4.23 23.73
N GLY A 259 5.16 -4.32 22.62
CA GLY A 259 5.07 -3.36 21.51
C GLY A 259 4.02 -3.77 20.49
N LEU A 260 3.13 -2.86 20.14
CA LEU A 260 2.10 -3.04 19.13
C LEU A 260 2.25 -1.98 18.03
N ALA A 261 1.94 -2.37 16.80
CA ALA A 261 1.86 -1.42 15.69
C ALA A 261 0.80 -1.86 14.66
N PRO A 262 0.24 -0.95 13.85
CA PRO A 262 -0.80 -1.27 12.87
C PRO A 262 -0.28 -2.09 11.68
N THR A 263 0.99 -1.90 11.29
CA THR A 263 1.57 -2.51 10.08
C THR A 263 2.77 -3.40 10.40
N HIS A 264 3.00 -4.41 9.56
CA HIS A 264 4.19 -5.27 9.68
C HIS A 264 5.50 -4.48 9.55
N LYS A 265 5.52 -3.40 8.77
CA LYS A 265 6.69 -2.52 8.65
C LYS A 265 7.00 -1.84 9.99
N ALA A 266 6.00 -1.26 10.63
CA ALA A 266 6.17 -0.62 11.95
C ALA A 266 6.53 -1.64 13.04
N VAL A 267 5.98 -2.86 12.99
CA VAL A 267 6.40 -3.98 13.86
C VAL A 267 7.89 -4.31 13.68
N SER A 268 8.36 -4.46 12.44
CA SER A 268 9.79 -4.70 12.16
C SER A 268 10.67 -3.56 12.67
N GLU A 269 10.18 -2.32 12.60
CA GLU A 269 10.88 -1.14 13.12
C GLU A 269 10.94 -1.11 14.65
N LEU A 270 9.86 -1.48 15.35
CA LEU A 270 9.89 -1.63 16.81
C LEU A 270 10.82 -2.77 17.24
N ARG A 271 10.85 -3.88 16.48
CA ARG A 271 11.75 -5.00 16.77
C ARG A 271 13.22 -4.62 16.61
N SER A 272 13.59 -3.92 15.54
CA SER A 272 14.98 -3.44 15.35
C SER A 272 15.42 -2.45 16.43
N LYS A 273 14.45 -1.85 17.13
CA LYS A 273 14.63 -0.90 18.24
C LYS A 273 14.77 -1.57 19.62
N GLY A 274 14.75 -2.91 19.69
CA GLY A 274 15.03 -3.68 20.91
C GLY A 274 13.81 -4.16 21.69
N TYR A 275 12.61 -4.05 21.13
CA TYR A 275 11.43 -4.70 21.70
C TYR A 275 11.48 -6.21 21.43
N THR A 276 11.29 -7.02 22.47
CA THR A 276 11.31 -8.48 22.40
C THR A 276 9.94 -9.05 22.05
N GLU A 277 8.89 -8.58 22.70
CA GLU A 277 7.50 -8.93 22.39
C GLU A 277 6.85 -7.85 21.51
N VAL A 278 6.80 -8.10 20.19
CA VAL A 278 6.21 -7.16 19.22
C VAL A 278 5.25 -7.85 18.27
N TYR A 279 4.06 -7.27 18.13
CA TYR A 279 2.99 -7.81 17.31
C TYR A 279 2.28 -6.70 16.51
N THR A 280 1.61 -7.08 15.43
CA THR A 280 0.60 -6.18 14.87
C THR A 280 -0.58 -6.09 15.82
N VAL A 281 -1.29 -4.96 15.90
CA VAL A 281 -2.47 -4.83 16.78
C VAL A 281 -3.48 -5.96 16.53
N LYS A 282 -3.80 -6.22 15.26
CA LYS A 282 -4.70 -7.33 14.87
C LYS A 282 -4.12 -8.70 15.26
N GLY A 283 -2.82 -8.93 15.03
CA GLY A 283 -2.16 -10.20 15.36
C GLY A 283 -2.09 -10.47 16.87
N PHE A 284 -1.92 -9.41 17.67
CA PHE A 284 -1.98 -9.45 19.12
C PHE A 284 -3.38 -9.82 19.61
N LEU A 285 -4.41 -9.10 19.15
CA LEU A 285 -5.80 -9.35 19.54
C LEU A 285 -6.24 -10.77 19.17
N TYR A 286 -5.79 -11.28 18.02
CA TYR A 286 -6.05 -12.65 17.59
C TYR A 286 -5.39 -13.70 18.51
N ASN A 287 -4.13 -13.48 18.91
CA ASN A 287 -3.36 -14.44 19.71
C ASN A 287 -3.41 -14.17 21.23
N ARG A 288 -4.23 -13.23 21.71
CA ARG A 288 -4.24 -12.76 23.10
C ARG A 288 -4.27 -13.84 24.17
N LYS A 289 -4.96 -14.97 23.93
CA LYS A 289 -5.05 -16.10 24.88
C LYS A 289 -3.71 -16.81 25.12
N LYS A 290 -2.75 -16.65 24.21
CA LYS A 290 -1.41 -17.27 24.27
C LYS A 290 -0.34 -16.31 24.79
N ILE A 291 -0.69 -15.04 25.01
CA ILE A 291 0.24 -13.99 25.39
C ILE A 291 0.00 -13.69 26.86
N PHE A 292 0.97 -13.99 27.71
CA PHE A 292 0.91 -13.58 29.12
C PHE A 292 1.15 -12.07 29.22
N MET A 293 0.15 -11.32 29.64
CA MET A 293 0.19 -9.84 29.62
C MET A 293 -0.30 -9.20 30.92
N GLN A 294 -0.55 -9.97 31.97
CA GLN A 294 -0.96 -9.45 33.26
C GLN A 294 0.03 -8.38 33.75
N ASP A 295 -0.50 -7.24 34.22
CA ASP A 295 0.24 -6.10 34.79
C ASP A 295 1.36 -5.53 33.87
N SER A 296 1.24 -5.75 32.56
CA SER A 296 2.23 -5.33 31.56
C SER A 296 1.98 -3.91 31.03
N LEU A 297 3.03 -3.27 30.49
CA LEU A 297 2.94 -2.03 29.74
C LEU A 297 2.75 -2.32 28.26
N ILE A 298 1.62 -1.92 27.69
CA ILE A 298 1.35 -2.02 26.26
C ILE A 298 1.71 -0.69 25.61
N VAL A 299 2.58 -0.73 24.60
CA VAL A 299 2.99 0.44 23.82
C VAL A 299 2.48 0.29 22.40
N VAL A 300 1.64 1.21 21.93
CA VAL A 300 1.13 1.23 20.55
C VAL A 300 1.82 2.34 19.77
N ASP A 301 2.70 1.99 18.84
CA ASP A 301 3.30 2.93 17.88
C ASP A 301 2.41 3.06 16.63
N GLU A 302 2.43 4.23 16.00
CA GLU A 302 1.51 4.62 14.92
C GLU A 302 0.02 4.41 15.27
N ALA A 303 -0.34 4.77 16.51
CA ALA A 303 -1.68 4.61 17.08
C ALA A 303 -2.77 5.33 16.25
N GLY A 304 -2.44 6.42 15.56
CA GLY A 304 -3.38 7.14 14.66
C GLY A 304 -3.95 6.28 13.52
N MET A 305 -3.27 5.21 13.12
CA MET A 305 -3.74 4.30 12.07
C MET A 305 -4.59 3.13 12.61
N VAL A 306 -4.78 3.02 13.93
CA VAL A 306 -5.55 1.92 14.53
C VAL A 306 -7.05 2.22 14.38
N GLY A 307 -7.77 1.27 13.79
CA GLY A 307 -9.23 1.39 13.59
C GLY A 307 -10.00 1.29 14.91
N THR A 308 -11.19 1.90 14.94
CA THR A 308 -12.07 1.98 16.11
C THR A 308 -12.40 0.60 16.71
N LYS A 309 -12.69 -0.39 15.87
CA LYS A 309 -12.99 -1.76 16.31
C LYS A 309 -11.79 -2.43 17.01
N ALA A 310 -10.59 -2.21 16.47
CA ALA A 310 -9.37 -2.71 17.09
C ALA A 310 -9.09 -2.03 18.43
N TYR A 311 -9.38 -0.73 18.55
CA TYR A 311 -9.33 -0.02 19.83
C TYR A 311 -10.33 -0.59 20.84
N ALA A 312 -11.58 -0.82 20.46
CA ALA A 312 -12.59 -1.38 21.35
C ALA A 312 -12.13 -2.71 21.97
N GLU A 313 -11.59 -3.62 21.16
CA GLU A 313 -11.05 -4.88 21.66
C GLU A 313 -9.76 -4.69 22.46
N LEU A 314 -8.84 -3.82 22.01
CA LEU A 314 -7.59 -3.56 22.72
C LEU A 314 -7.84 -3.04 24.14
N PHE A 315 -8.69 -2.02 24.29
CA PHE A 315 -9.01 -1.44 25.60
C PHE A 315 -9.69 -2.47 26.53
N ARG A 316 -10.54 -3.35 26.00
CA ARG A 316 -11.11 -4.47 26.79
C ARG A 316 -10.03 -5.41 27.29
N VAL A 317 -9.09 -5.80 26.43
CA VAL A 317 -8.02 -6.73 26.77
C VAL A 317 -7.06 -6.10 27.78
N VAL A 318 -6.67 -4.84 27.59
CA VAL A 318 -5.82 -4.07 28.52
C VAL A 318 -6.48 -4.02 29.90
N ARG A 319 -7.76 -3.63 29.96
CA ARG A 319 -8.50 -3.57 31.22
C ARG A 319 -8.59 -4.91 31.95
N ASN A 320 -8.90 -5.99 31.22
CA ASN A 320 -9.10 -7.31 31.82
C ASN A 320 -7.81 -7.92 32.39
N ASN A 321 -6.64 -7.44 31.97
CA ASN A 321 -5.33 -7.93 32.42
C ASN A 321 -4.58 -6.88 33.26
N ASN A 322 -5.27 -5.85 33.75
CA ASN A 322 -4.70 -4.73 34.52
C ASN A 322 -3.45 -4.10 33.85
N CYS A 323 -3.44 -4.07 32.52
CA CYS A 323 -2.33 -3.49 31.78
C CYS A 323 -2.45 -1.97 31.77
N GLN A 324 -1.31 -1.32 31.52
CA GLN A 324 -1.27 0.11 31.19
C GLN A 324 -1.01 0.31 29.69
N LEU A 325 -1.36 1.49 29.20
CA LEU A 325 -1.35 1.78 27.77
C LEU A 325 -0.61 3.09 27.47
N ILE A 326 0.41 3.02 26.61
CA ILE A 326 1.01 4.17 25.95
C ILE A 326 0.58 4.16 24.48
N LEU A 327 -0.09 5.24 24.04
CA LEU A 327 -0.47 5.44 22.65
C LEU A 327 0.44 6.50 22.04
N ALA A 328 1.18 6.15 21.00
CA ALA A 328 2.06 7.08 20.29
C ALA A 328 1.67 7.18 18.82
N GLY A 329 1.52 8.40 18.32
CA GLY A 329 1.03 8.59 16.96
C GLY A 329 1.07 10.03 16.50
N ASP A 330 0.54 10.24 15.31
CA ASP A 330 0.38 11.53 14.65
C ASP A 330 -1.03 11.58 14.05
N GLU A 331 -1.87 12.49 14.52
CA GLU A 331 -3.25 12.64 14.05
C GLU A 331 -3.33 13.18 12.62
N LYS A 332 -2.29 13.88 12.15
CA LYS A 332 -2.23 14.46 10.81
C LYS A 332 -1.62 13.52 9.76
N GLN A 333 -1.17 12.33 10.17
CA GLN A 333 -0.72 11.29 9.23
C GLN A 333 -1.91 10.49 8.68
N LEU A 334 -1.63 9.62 7.70
CA LEU A 334 -2.64 8.80 7.03
C LEU A 334 -3.62 8.19 8.03
N ALA A 335 -4.89 8.59 7.92
CA ALA A 335 -5.96 8.03 8.72
C ALA A 335 -6.02 6.51 8.52
N SER A 336 -6.54 5.80 9.53
CA SER A 336 -6.81 4.37 9.40
C SER A 336 -7.62 4.08 8.13
N ILE A 337 -7.37 2.92 7.51
CA ILE A 337 -8.18 2.43 6.40
C ILE A 337 -9.59 2.08 6.92
N GLU A 338 -9.72 1.65 8.17
CA GLU A 338 -11.02 1.51 8.84
C GLU A 338 -11.42 2.85 9.46
N ARG A 339 -12.66 2.96 9.96
CA ARG A 339 -13.10 4.13 10.73
C ARG A 339 -12.07 4.48 11.84
N GLY A 340 -11.41 5.61 11.68
CA GLY A 340 -10.37 6.15 12.57
C GLY A 340 -10.88 7.29 13.45
N GLY A 341 -9.95 8.09 14.01
CA GLY A 341 -10.27 9.28 14.82
C GLY A 341 -10.17 9.07 16.34
N MET A 342 -10.27 7.82 16.81
CA MET A 342 -10.19 7.53 18.25
C MET A 342 -8.88 8.00 18.90
N PHE A 343 -7.74 7.93 18.20
CA PHE A 343 -6.48 8.42 18.75
C PHE A 343 -6.54 9.92 19.11
N GLU A 344 -7.12 10.74 18.23
CA GLU A 344 -7.28 12.16 18.45
C GLU A 344 -8.20 12.42 19.64
N MET A 345 -9.36 11.74 19.67
CA MET A 345 -10.33 11.84 20.76
C MET A 345 -9.72 11.45 22.12
N LEU A 346 -9.08 10.27 22.20
CA LEU A 346 -8.43 9.77 23.43
C LEU A 346 -7.37 10.74 23.94
N SER A 347 -6.62 11.33 23.02
CA SER A 347 -5.56 12.28 23.37
C SER A 347 -6.10 13.63 23.85
N ASN A 348 -7.26 14.06 23.36
CA ASN A 348 -7.95 15.25 23.89
C ASN A 348 -8.54 14.97 25.29
N ILE A 349 -9.05 13.75 25.53
CA ILE A 349 -9.67 13.37 26.82
C ILE A 349 -8.64 13.13 27.91
N PHE A 350 -7.59 12.36 27.64
CA PHE A 350 -6.59 11.97 28.64
C PHE A 350 -5.40 12.94 28.72
N GLY A 351 -5.38 13.95 27.84
CA GLY A 351 -4.22 14.79 27.63
C GLY A 351 -3.12 14.05 26.87
N SER A 352 -2.20 14.83 26.30
CA SER A 352 -1.02 14.28 25.64
C SER A 352 0.18 15.20 25.77
N HIS A 353 1.36 14.60 25.66
CA HIS A 353 2.57 15.35 25.38
C HIS A 353 2.79 15.41 23.87
N VAL A 354 3.01 16.62 23.34
CA VAL A 354 3.27 16.85 21.91
C VAL A 354 4.77 17.06 21.69
N LEU A 355 5.38 16.27 20.82
CA LEU A 355 6.72 16.53 20.28
C LEU A 355 6.60 17.38 19.01
N VAL A 356 7.08 18.61 19.07
CA VAL A 356 6.96 19.63 18.01
C VAL A 356 8.20 19.66 17.12
N ASN A 357 9.39 19.49 17.69
CA ASN A 357 10.64 19.73 16.96
C ASN A 357 10.99 18.61 15.96
N ILE A 358 10.87 18.89 14.66
CA ILE A 358 11.25 17.97 13.57
C ILE A 358 12.78 17.88 13.47
N ARG A 359 13.33 16.68 13.69
CA ARG A 359 14.78 16.41 13.66
C ARG A 359 15.27 15.64 12.44
N ARG A 360 14.37 15.04 11.66
CA ARG A 360 14.73 14.15 10.52
C ARG A 360 15.38 14.90 9.34
N GLN A 361 14.98 16.13 9.09
CA GLN A 361 15.49 16.95 7.98
C GLN A 361 16.80 17.65 8.41
N SER A 362 17.88 17.55 7.63
CA SER A 362 19.16 18.19 7.97
C SER A 362 19.19 19.69 7.63
N LYS A 363 18.46 20.11 6.58
CA LYS A 363 18.41 21.49 6.09
C LYS A 363 17.26 22.28 6.72
N ASN A 364 17.54 23.50 7.17
CA ASN A 364 16.57 24.39 7.84
C ASN A 364 15.32 24.68 6.98
N TRP A 365 15.49 24.92 5.67
CA TRP A 365 14.34 25.19 4.78
C TRP A 365 13.38 24.00 4.68
N SER A 366 13.90 22.78 4.74
CA SER A 366 13.10 21.56 4.60
C SER A 366 12.34 21.23 5.90
N ARG A 367 12.92 21.60 7.05
CA ARG A 367 12.18 21.62 8.33
C ARG A 367 11.03 22.61 8.29
N LYS A 368 11.29 23.86 7.84
CA LYS A 368 10.25 24.89 7.69
C LYS A 368 9.13 24.44 6.75
N ALA A 369 9.46 23.91 5.58
CA ALA A 369 8.46 23.40 4.65
C ALA A 369 7.57 22.31 5.28
N ALA A 370 8.16 21.37 6.02
CA ALA A 370 7.40 20.33 6.74
C ALA A 370 6.52 20.91 7.87
N MET A 371 6.97 21.98 8.54
CA MET A 371 6.17 22.69 9.56
C MET A 371 4.96 23.38 8.93
N GLU A 372 5.14 24.10 7.81
CA GLU A 372 4.07 24.78 7.08
C GLU A 372 2.98 23.80 6.62
N PHE A 373 3.34 22.69 5.95
CA PHE A 373 2.38 21.65 5.57
C PHE A 373 1.65 21.07 6.78
N ALA A 374 2.43 20.87 7.83
CA ALA A 374 1.97 20.54 9.15
C ALA A 374 0.78 21.38 9.66
N GLU A 375 0.94 22.69 9.56
CA GLU A 375 0.01 23.72 10.04
C GLU A 375 -1.08 24.06 9.02
N SER A 376 -1.21 23.24 7.97
CA SER A 376 -2.15 23.45 6.86
C SER A 376 -1.85 24.71 6.02
N ASN A 377 -0.67 25.30 6.15
CA ASN A 377 -0.19 26.42 5.33
C ASN A 377 0.39 25.93 4.00
N ILE A 378 -0.47 25.36 3.16
CA ILE A 378 -0.08 24.68 1.91
C ILE A 378 0.70 25.61 0.98
N LEU A 379 0.27 26.86 0.84
CA LEU A 379 0.90 27.83 -0.07
C LEU A 379 2.34 28.13 0.33
N SER A 380 2.58 28.38 1.62
CA SER A 380 3.92 28.63 2.18
C SER A 380 4.82 27.41 2.00
N GLY A 381 4.31 26.20 2.29
CA GLY A 381 5.03 24.94 2.11
C GLY A 381 5.45 24.71 0.64
N ILE A 382 4.53 24.89 -0.31
CA ILE A 382 4.82 24.75 -1.75
C ILE A 382 5.82 25.81 -2.21
N THR A 383 5.70 27.05 -1.74
CA THR A 383 6.61 28.14 -2.09
C THR A 383 8.04 27.82 -1.65
N LEU A 384 8.24 27.29 -0.44
CA LEU A 384 9.55 26.84 0.05
C LEU A 384 10.11 25.69 -0.79
N LEU A 385 9.29 24.71 -1.16
CA LEU A 385 9.73 23.62 -2.04
C LEU A 385 10.12 24.15 -3.43
N ARG A 386 9.37 25.11 -3.98
CA ARG A 386 9.65 25.74 -5.28
C ARG A 386 10.96 26.53 -5.26
N GLN A 387 11.19 27.35 -4.24
CA GLN A 387 12.44 28.12 -4.06
C GLN A 387 13.67 27.20 -3.99
N ASN A 388 13.49 25.96 -3.53
CA ASN A 388 14.55 24.96 -3.43
C ASN A 388 14.55 23.95 -4.59
N ASN A 389 13.91 24.26 -5.73
CA ASN A 389 13.85 23.43 -6.94
C ASN A 389 13.27 22.02 -6.72
N CYS A 390 12.42 21.84 -5.70
CA CYS A 390 11.77 20.56 -5.37
C CYS A 390 10.38 20.38 -6.00
N VAL A 391 9.81 21.42 -6.63
CA VAL A 391 8.54 21.36 -7.35
C VAL A 391 8.77 21.74 -8.80
N ARG A 392 8.23 20.95 -9.72
CA ARG A 392 8.18 21.24 -11.15
C ARG A 392 6.73 21.18 -11.61
N PHE A 393 6.33 22.15 -12.41
CA PHE A 393 5.00 22.21 -13.01
C PHE A 393 5.14 21.93 -14.50
N ASP A 394 4.26 21.09 -15.04
CA ASP A 394 4.12 20.88 -16.47
C ASP A 394 2.66 21.08 -16.88
N ASN A 395 2.44 21.25 -18.18
CA ASN A 395 1.14 21.63 -18.73
C ASN A 395 0.12 20.47 -18.71
N THR A 396 0.60 19.23 -18.80
CA THR A 396 -0.26 18.04 -18.84
C THR A 396 0.25 16.95 -17.91
N LEU A 397 -0.68 16.10 -17.42
CA LEU A 397 -0.34 14.93 -16.60
C LEU A 397 0.61 13.98 -17.34
N GLN A 398 0.42 13.81 -18.65
CA GLN A 398 1.24 12.94 -19.48
C GLN A 398 2.68 13.47 -19.59
N ASP A 399 2.85 14.79 -19.72
CA ASP A 399 4.18 15.41 -19.74
C ASP A 399 4.89 15.26 -18.39
N SER A 400 4.18 15.49 -17.29
CA SER A 400 4.73 15.28 -15.94
C SER A 400 5.15 13.85 -15.71
N MET A 401 4.34 12.86 -16.12
CA MET A 401 4.71 11.44 -16.00
C MET A 401 5.94 11.10 -16.84
N SER A 402 6.00 11.56 -18.08
CA SER A 402 7.13 11.30 -18.99
C SER A 402 8.42 11.92 -18.47
N LYS A 403 8.37 13.18 -18.01
CA LYS A 403 9.51 13.86 -17.39
C LYS A 403 9.90 13.22 -16.06
N LEU A 404 8.95 12.75 -15.26
CA LEU A 404 9.24 12.02 -14.02
C LEU A 404 10.03 10.75 -14.33
N ILE A 405 9.59 9.93 -15.30
CA ILE A 405 10.29 8.70 -15.70
C ILE A 405 11.70 9.03 -16.22
N TYR A 406 11.85 10.08 -17.01
CA TYR A 406 13.16 10.54 -17.49
C TYR A 406 14.07 11.00 -16.34
N ASN A 407 13.59 11.82 -15.41
CA ASN A 407 14.39 12.23 -14.25
C ASN A 407 14.72 11.02 -13.34
N TRP A 408 13.82 10.05 -13.23
CA TRP A 408 14.02 8.82 -12.48
C TRP A 408 15.11 7.95 -13.12
N SER A 409 15.18 7.88 -14.45
CA SER A 409 16.20 7.13 -15.18
C SER A 409 17.60 7.74 -15.03
N LEU A 410 17.70 9.08 -15.08
CA LEU A 410 18.95 9.82 -14.90
C LEU A 410 19.46 9.83 -13.45
N SER A 411 18.60 9.53 -12.49
CA SER A 411 18.93 9.57 -11.08
C SER A 411 20.02 8.53 -10.73
N LYS A 412 21.08 8.99 -10.05
CA LYS A 412 22.23 8.17 -9.62
C LYS A 412 21.96 7.32 -8.36
N PHE A 413 20.82 7.52 -7.71
CA PHE A 413 20.45 6.74 -6.51
C PHE A 413 20.26 5.26 -6.84
N LYS A 414 20.44 4.38 -5.85
CA LYS A 414 20.21 2.95 -6.04
C LYS A 414 18.71 2.68 -6.21
N LEU A 415 18.36 1.59 -6.91
CA LEU A 415 16.96 1.21 -7.15
C LEU A 415 16.10 1.15 -5.88
N HIS A 416 16.68 0.74 -4.73
CA HIS A 416 15.95 0.64 -3.47
C HIS A 416 15.72 1.99 -2.77
N GLU A 417 16.47 3.04 -3.14
CA GLU A 417 16.37 4.40 -2.58
C GLU A 417 15.39 5.27 -3.37
N LYS A 418 15.07 4.89 -4.62
CA LYS A 418 14.10 5.59 -5.45
C LYS A 418 12.67 5.17 -5.08
N LEU A 419 11.78 6.15 -4.88
CA LEU A 419 10.36 5.94 -4.64
C LEU A 419 9.54 6.92 -5.47
N VAL A 420 8.49 6.41 -6.12
CA VAL A 420 7.50 7.21 -6.83
C VAL A 420 6.15 7.02 -6.14
N ILE A 421 5.46 8.10 -5.85
CA ILE A 421 4.16 8.11 -5.18
C ILE A 421 3.16 8.83 -6.08
N THR A 422 1.97 8.26 -6.22
CA THR A 422 0.84 8.86 -6.94
C THR A 422 -0.45 8.57 -6.20
N VAL A 423 -1.50 9.33 -6.50
CA VAL A 423 -2.79 9.28 -5.79
C VAL A 423 -3.65 8.10 -6.27
N ARG A 424 -3.66 7.82 -7.57
CA ARG A 424 -4.56 6.82 -8.16
C ARG A 424 -3.81 5.54 -8.54
N ASN A 425 -4.38 4.39 -8.25
CA ASN A 425 -3.82 3.09 -8.64
C ASN A 425 -3.61 2.97 -10.16
N LYS A 426 -4.54 3.51 -10.97
CA LYS A 426 -4.38 3.56 -12.43
C LYS A 426 -3.10 4.28 -12.87
N ASP A 427 -2.75 5.38 -12.21
CA ASP A 427 -1.54 6.14 -12.50
C ASP A 427 -0.29 5.36 -12.03
N ALA A 428 -0.40 4.65 -10.90
CA ALA A 428 0.68 3.80 -10.39
C ALA A 428 0.98 2.64 -11.35
N ASP A 429 -0.05 2.00 -11.90
CA ASP A 429 0.08 0.90 -12.86
C ASP A 429 0.78 1.35 -14.16
N ILE A 430 0.44 2.54 -14.66
CA ILE A 430 1.09 3.15 -15.83
C ILE A 430 2.57 3.41 -15.54
N LEU A 431 2.87 4.09 -14.42
CA LEU A 431 4.24 4.42 -14.04
C LEU A 431 5.10 3.16 -13.82
N ASN A 432 4.56 2.15 -13.13
CA ASN A 432 5.22 0.86 -12.92
C ASN A 432 5.54 0.18 -14.25
N SER A 433 4.57 0.13 -15.17
CA SER A 433 4.75 -0.49 -16.49
C SER A 433 5.81 0.22 -17.34
N SER A 434 5.81 1.56 -17.32
CA SER A 434 6.80 2.36 -18.05
C SER A 434 8.21 2.23 -17.46
N ILE A 435 8.35 2.32 -16.13
CA ILE A 435 9.66 2.14 -15.46
C ILE A 435 10.19 0.73 -15.68
N ARG A 436 9.34 -0.29 -15.60
CA ARG A 436 9.74 -1.69 -15.87
C ARG A 436 10.19 -1.88 -17.31
N SER A 437 9.51 -1.27 -18.28
CA SER A 437 9.92 -1.31 -19.70
C SER A 437 11.28 -0.66 -19.92
N LEU A 438 11.56 0.47 -19.26
CA LEU A 438 12.87 1.13 -19.28
C LEU A 438 13.96 0.22 -18.67
N LEU A 439 13.69 -0.44 -17.55
CA LEU A 439 14.64 -1.35 -16.92
C LEU A 439 14.95 -2.59 -17.77
N LYS A 440 13.97 -3.09 -18.53
CA LYS A 440 14.18 -4.13 -19.54
C LYS A 440 15.07 -3.63 -20.68
N ALA A 441 14.77 -2.44 -21.23
CA ALA A 441 15.53 -1.85 -22.33
C ALA A 441 17.01 -1.57 -21.97
N ASN A 442 17.26 -1.13 -20.74
CA ASN A 442 18.61 -0.87 -20.23
C ASN A 442 19.33 -2.13 -19.73
N GLY A 443 18.74 -3.32 -19.92
CA GLY A 443 19.32 -4.60 -19.51
C GLY A 443 19.45 -4.77 -17.98
N THR A 444 18.76 -3.96 -17.18
CA THR A 444 18.77 -4.12 -15.71
C THR A 444 17.84 -5.25 -15.26
N LEU A 445 16.75 -5.47 -15.99
CA LEU A 445 15.89 -6.64 -15.83
C LEU A 445 16.14 -7.59 -17.00
N GLN A 446 16.65 -8.78 -16.70
CA GLN A 446 16.94 -9.82 -17.68
C GLN A 446 16.38 -11.16 -17.20
N GLY A 447 16.19 -12.10 -18.13
CA GLY A 447 15.76 -13.46 -17.85
C GLY A 447 14.29 -13.75 -18.14
N THR A 448 13.80 -14.86 -17.60
CA THR A 448 12.46 -15.38 -17.88
C THR A 448 11.38 -14.54 -17.21
N GLU A 449 10.32 -14.25 -17.96
CA GLU A 449 9.13 -13.56 -17.44
C GLU A 449 8.10 -14.57 -16.95
N TYR A 450 7.81 -14.53 -15.66
CA TYR A 450 6.82 -15.39 -15.01
C TYR A 450 5.47 -14.69 -15.00
N ARG A 451 4.44 -15.31 -15.58
CA ARG A 451 3.07 -14.81 -15.52
C ARG A 451 2.33 -15.49 -14.38
N CYS A 452 1.60 -14.71 -13.59
CA CYS A 452 0.64 -15.26 -12.64
C CYS A 452 -0.66 -14.47 -12.67
N SER A 453 -1.74 -15.13 -12.25
CA SER A 453 -3.03 -14.48 -12.07
C SER A 453 -3.26 -14.29 -10.58
N ILE A 454 -3.45 -13.03 -10.16
CA ILE A 454 -3.73 -12.66 -8.77
C ILE A 454 -5.05 -11.88 -8.76
N ASP A 455 -6.07 -12.40 -8.08
CA ASP A 455 -7.42 -11.80 -8.01
C ASP A 455 -8.01 -11.44 -9.40
N GLY A 456 -7.78 -12.30 -10.40
CA GLY A 456 -8.22 -12.08 -11.78
C GLY A 456 -7.33 -11.17 -12.61
N LYS A 457 -6.37 -10.45 -12.02
CA LYS A 457 -5.37 -9.68 -12.76
C LYS A 457 -4.25 -10.59 -13.25
N LYS A 458 -3.96 -10.56 -14.54
CA LYS A 458 -2.78 -11.21 -15.12
C LYS A 458 -1.60 -10.25 -14.97
N GLU A 459 -0.68 -10.58 -14.08
CA GLU A 459 0.56 -9.81 -13.89
C GLU A 459 1.76 -10.65 -14.31
N SER A 460 2.82 -9.97 -14.74
CA SER A 460 4.07 -10.61 -15.11
C SER A 460 5.21 -10.05 -14.27
N TYR A 461 6.11 -10.94 -13.85
CA TYR A 461 7.22 -10.64 -12.97
C TYR A 461 8.51 -11.23 -13.53
N MET A 462 9.63 -10.55 -13.28
CA MET A 462 10.98 -10.99 -13.65
C MET A 462 11.90 -10.91 -12.43
N ALA A 463 12.98 -11.69 -12.47
CA ALA A 463 14.03 -11.57 -11.47
C ALA A 463 14.58 -10.14 -11.45
N GLY A 464 14.61 -9.53 -10.25
CA GLY A 464 14.97 -8.12 -10.05
C GLY A 464 13.78 -7.16 -9.91
N ASP A 465 12.55 -7.61 -10.17
CA ASP A 465 11.36 -6.80 -9.91
C ASP A 465 11.17 -6.56 -8.40
N ARG A 466 10.80 -5.33 -8.04
CA ARG A 466 10.39 -4.97 -6.67
C ARG A 466 8.88 -5.13 -6.56
N ILE A 467 8.44 -6.17 -5.84
CA ILE A 467 7.03 -6.50 -5.66
C ILE A 467 6.51 -6.05 -4.30
N VAL A 468 5.24 -5.63 -4.25
CA VAL A 468 4.53 -5.30 -3.01
C VAL A 468 3.37 -6.28 -2.85
N PHE A 469 3.35 -7.01 -1.75
CA PHE A 469 2.23 -7.88 -1.41
C PHE A 469 1.07 -7.06 -0.86
N GLN A 470 -0.09 -7.13 -1.52
CA GLN A 470 -1.29 -6.35 -1.15
C GLN A 470 -2.18 -7.08 -0.12
N LYS A 471 -1.96 -8.38 0.10
CA LYS A 471 -2.67 -9.21 1.07
C LYS A 471 -1.68 -10.00 1.91
N ALA A 472 -2.08 -10.35 3.14
CA ALA A 472 -1.30 -11.22 4.00
C ALA A 472 -1.29 -12.65 3.42
N ILE A 473 -0.12 -13.15 3.05
CA ILE A 473 0.07 -14.51 2.55
C ILE A 473 0.57 -15.39 3.69
N ARG A 474 -0.12 -16.51 3.94
CA ARG A 474 0.46 -17.61 4.73
C ARG A 474 1.47 -18.33 3.85
N ILE A 475 2.75 -18.01 4.03
CA ILE A 475 3.82 -18.80 3.43
C ILE A 475 3.87 -20.11 4.20
N TYR A 476 3.30 -21.17 3.63
CA TYR A 476 3.61 -22.52 4.06
C TYR A 476 5.08 -22.75 3.75
N LYS A 477 5.94 -22.73 4.78
CA LYS A 477 7.30 -23.26 4.67
C LYS A 477 7.14 -24.76 4.41
N TYR A 478 7.11 -25.15 3.14
CA TYR A 478 7.46 -26.52 2.79
C TYR A 478 8.92 -26.70 3.25
N LYS A 479 9.13 -27.61 4.21
CA LYS A 479 10.46 -28.11 4.53
C LYS A 479 11.09 -28.53 3.22
N THR A 480 12.15 -27.86 2.80
CA THR A 480 13.05 -28.37 1.78
C THR A 480 13.59 -29.70 2.32
N VAL A 481 13.03 -30.81 1.85
CA VAL A 481 13.66 -32.11 2.01
C VAL A 481 14.76 -32.12 0.98
N ASN A 482 16.00 -31.97 1.43
CA ASN A 482 17.17 -32.33 0.64
C ASN A 482 17.02 -33.83 0.33
N LEU A 483 16.64 -34.15 -0.91
CA LEU A 483 16.90 -35.46 -1.48
C LEU A 483 18.17 -35.28 -2.32
N GLN A 484 19.30 -35.63 -1.71
CA GLN A 484 20.44 -36.11 -2.48
C GLN A 484 20.02 -37.42 -3.13
N LEU A 485 20.18 -37.50 -4.46
CA LEU A 485 20.75 -38.62 -5.19
C LEU A 485 21.26 -38.09 -6.53
#